data_AF-A0A259CX56-F1
#
_entry.id   AF-A0A259CX56-F1
#
_cell.length_a   1.000
_cell.length_b   1.000
_cell.length_c   1.000
_cell.angle_alpha   90.00
_cell.angle_beta   90.00
_cell.angle_gamma   90.00
#
_symmetry.space_group_name_H-M   'P 1'
#
loop_
_entity.id
_entity.type
_entity.pdbx_description
1 polymer ?
#
loop_
_entity_poly.entity_id
_entity_poly.type
_entity_poly.pdbx_seq_one_letter_code
_entity_poly.pdbx_strand_id
1 'polypeptide(L)'
;MSKYIYKYVGISYLDKVFALPQHVTLKCGYPKDFNDPYELFLTINFRQKPGLLAFYSDVIGKLPQRPTTCFSRSPIVVPMWAHYAQDSQGFAIEFNEDALAKSFPESSFGDIDYKNTAGNELIDVLYRAYEIGKPRYLYMLQNGVFSAAYYTKAKCWSYELERRMIVPPKETRLDGSIVLMDVPKACVSALICGSRASEQTIRAVRNKADDLGCSYYDVKIGKTSPIPHLSSGTGEVFIFDGAAILQSSRYCASCKEPLKGRAKLCAWCQIEEFHQLNAEERNTFRMLSHAGILEEYIKGMNDITSGHRKNGT
;
A
#
# COMPACT_ATOMS: atom_id res chain seq x y z
N MET A 1 -5.17 -21.45 5.25
CA MET A 1 -5.66 -20.62 4.13
C MET A 1 -4.47 -19.86 3.62
N SER A 2 -4.17 -19.98 2.33
CA SER A 2 -3.09 -19.24 1.69
C SER A 2 -3.39 -17.74 1.71
N LYS A 3 -2.43 -16.96 2.21
CA LYS A 3 -2.51 -15.50 2.25
C LYS A 3 -1.84 -14.93 0.99
N TYR A 4 -2.45 -13.91 0.40
CA TYR A 4 -1.87 -13.17 -0.72
C TYR A 4 -1.30 -11.83 -0.25
N ILE A 5 -0.14 -11.48 -0.79
CA ILE A 5 0.57 -10.23 -0.49
C ILE A 5 1.03 -9.57 -1.80
N TYR A 6 1.08 -8.24 -1.79
CA TYR A 6 1.19 -7.44 -3.01
C TYR A 6 2.43 -6.55 -2.96
N LYS A 7 3.24 -6.59 -4.02
CA LYS A 7 4.37 -5.68 -4.22
C LYS A 7 4.05 -4.69 -5.34
N TYR A 8 4.00 -3.40 -5.02
CA TYR A 8 3.79 -2.32 -5.97
C TYR A 8 5.12 -1.92 -6.60
N VAL A 9 5.13 -1.75 -7.92
CA VAL A 9 6.34 -1.50 -8.70
C VAL A 9 6.05 -0.49 -9.81
N GLY A 10 6.92 0.52 -9.93
CA GLY A 10 6.88 1.46 -11.06
C GLY A 10 7.24 0.79 -12.38
N ILE A 11 6.66 1.27 -13.49
CA ILE A 11 6.87 0.68 -14.81
C ILE A 11 8.34 0.68 -15.26
N SER A 12 9.11 1.67 -14.83
CA SER A 12 10.56 1.78 -15.11
C SER A 12 11.40 0.60 -14.59
N TYR A 13 10.85 -0.22 -13.70
CA TYR A 13 11.52 -1.40 -13.14
C TYR A 13 11.06 -2.73 -13.75
N LEU A 14 10.13 -2.73 -14.72
CA LEU A 14 9.54 -3.94 -15.28
C LEU A 14 10.62 -4.94 -15.76
N ASP A 15 11.55 -4.48 -16.61
CA ASP A 15 12.59 -5.35 -17.17
C ASP A 15 13.57 -5.85 -16.11
N LYS A 16 13.82 -5.06 -15.06
CA LYS A 16 14.69 -5.45 -13.95
C LYS A 16 14.05 -6.50 -13.06
N VAL A 17 12.75 -6.35 -12.79
CA VAL A 17 11.97 -7.30 -12.00
C VAL A 17 11.87 -8.65 -12.71
N PHE A 18 11.64 -8.65 -14.03
CA PHE A 18 11.47 -9.87 -14.83
C PHE A 18 12.70 -10.23 -15.68
N ALA A 19 13.90 -9.81 -15.24
CA ALA A 19 15.16 -10.06 -15.96
C ALA A 19 15.53 -11.56 -16.04
N LEU A 20 15.14 -12.33 -15.02
CA LEU A 20 15.48 -13.75 -14.89
C LEU A 20 14.30 -14.62 -15.35
N PRO A 21 14.48 -15.57 -16.30
CA PRO A 21 13.35 -16.30 -16.90
C PRO A 21 12.47 -17.10 -15.92
N GLN A 22 13.03 -17.56 -14.81
CA GLN A 22 12.32 -18.38 -13.81
C GLN A 22 12.11 -17.66 -12.48
N HIS A 23 12.50 -16.39 -12.38
CA HIS A 23 12.47 -15.64 -11.13
C HIS A 23 11.93 -14.22 -11.31
N VAL A 24 11.33 -13.71 -10.25
CA VAL A 24 10.94 -12.32 -10.08
C VAL A 24 11.88 -11.70 -9.07
N THR A 25 12.60 -10.67 -9.48
CA THR A 25 13.58 -9.99 -8.65
C THR A 25 12.90 -8.96 -7.77
N LEU A 26 13.07 -9.08 -6.45
CA LEU A 26 12.60 -8.12 -5.45
C LEU A 26 13.77 -7.36 -4.83
N LYS A 27 13.58 -6.06 -4.62
CA LYS A 27 14.50 -5.25 -3.83
C LYS A 27 14.25 -5.47 -2.33
N CYS A 28 15.32 -5.68 -1.58
CA CYS A 28 15.35 -5.64 -0.13
C CYS A 28 15.99 -4.33 0.36
N GLY A 29 15.53 -3.85 1.51
CA GLY A 29 16.16 -2.77 2.28
C GLY A 29 16.68 -3.28 3.62
N TYR A 30 17.48 -2.46 4.30
CA TYR A 30 17.86 -2.69 5.68
C TYR A 30 17.07 -1.77 6.62
N PRO A 31 16.95 -2.10 7.92
CA PRO A 31 16.24 -1.24 8.88
C PRO A 31 16.70 0.21 8.90
N LYS A 32 18.01 0.44 8.72
CA LYS A 32 18.59 1.78 8.64
C LYS A 32 18.10 2.61 7.43
N ASP A 33 17.56 1.95 6.41
CA ASP A 33 17.14 2.56 5.13
C ASP A 33 15.59 2.62 5.01
N PHE A 34 14.86 2.33 6.09
CA PHE A 34 13.39 2.40 6.09
C PHE A 34 12.89 3.83 5.91
N ASN A 35 11.70 3.94 5.29
CA ASN A 35 11.14 5.21 4.86
C ASN A 35 10.54 6.06 6.00
N ASP A 36 10.13 5.41 7.09
CA ASP A 36 9.66 6.11 8.28
C ASP A 36 10.84 6.34 9.25
N PRO A 37 11.30 7.61 9.39
CA PRO A 37 12.43 7.93 10.26
C PRO A 37 12.13 7.65 11.73
N TYR A 38 10.86 7.44 12.10
CA TYR A 38 10.43 7.19 13.48
C TYR A 38 10.36 5.70 13.85
N GLU A 39 10.54 4.76 12.93
CA GLU A 39 10.39 3.32 13.24
C GLU A 39 11.28 2.88 14.40
N LEU A 40 12.54 3.31 14.39
CA LEU A 40 13.48 3.02 15.49
C LEU A 40 13.16 3.81 16.77
N PHE A 41 12.47 4.96 16.67
CA PHE A 41 12.09 5.79 17.81
C PHE A 41 10.79 5.33 18.48
N LEU A 42 9.93 4.58 17.81
CA LEU A 42 8.69 4.07 18.39
C LEU A 42 8.93 2.85 19.31
N THR A 43 10.17 2.38 19.41
CA THR A 43 10.55 1.18 20.15
C THR A 43 10.50 1.36 21.68
N ILE A 44 10.93 2.52 22.21
CA ILE A 44 10.84 2.83 23.66
C ILE A 44 10.46 4.29 23.95
N ASN A 45 9.82 4.51 25.09
CA ASN A 45 9.64 5.86 25.62
C ASN A 45 10.99 6.48 26.03
N PHE A 46 11.40 7.56 25.39
CA PHE A 46 12.67 8.27 25.64
C PHE A 46 12.70 9.14 26.90
N ARG A 47 11.60 9.27 27.65
CA ARG A 47 11.57 10.02 28.91
C ARG A 47 12.17 9.21 30.06
N GLN A 48 13.42 8.77 29.89
CA GLN A 48 14.15 7.92 30.83
C GLN A 48 15.44 8.59 31.30
N LYS A 49 16.07 8.01 32.32
CA LYS A 49 17.39 8.46 32.80
C LYS A 49 18.45 8.31 31.70
N PRO A 50 19.41 9.24 31.55
CA PRO A 50 20.43 9.19 30.51
C PRO A 50 21.22 7.87 30.44
N GLY A 51 21.56 7.27 31.58
CA GLY A 51 22.26 5.98 31.62
C GLY A 51 21.46 4.83 30.99
N LEU A 52 20.14 4.81 31.21
CA LEU A 52 19.25 3.81 30.62
C LEU A 52 19.12 4.00 29.11
N LEU A 53 19.07 5.24 28.64
CA LEU A 53 19.03 5.58 27.22
C LEU A 53 20.35 5.22 26.52
N ALA A 54 21.49 5.45 27.16
CA ALA A 54 22.80 5.06 26.64
C ALA A 54 22.92 3.54 26.50
N PHE A 55 22.48 2.79 27.52
CA PHE A 55 22.43 1.33 27.46
C PHE A 55 21.51 0.83 26.34
N TYR A 56 20.33 1.44 26.20
CA TYR A 56 19.41 1.12 25.13
C TYR A 56 20.00 1.42 23.73
N SER A 57 20.67 2.56 23.58
CA SER A 57 21.36 2.96 22.35
C SER A 57 22.45 1.96 21.95
N ASP A 58 23.23 1.45 22.92
CA ASP A 58 24.22 0.38 22.67
C ASP A 58 23.55 -0.91 22.16
N VAL A 59 22.37 -1.25 22.68
CA VAL A 59 21.60 -2.42 22.22
C VAL A 59 21.05 -2.20 20.81
N ILE A 60 20.46 -1.04 20.51
CA ILE A 60 19.99 -0.70 19.14
C ILE A 60 21.15 -0.68 18.16
N GLY A 61 22.28 -0.07 18.51
CA GLY A 61 23.45 0.04 17.63
C GLY A 61 24.01 -1.31 17.20
N LYS A 62 23.71 -2.37 17.96
CA LYS A 62 24.08 -3.77 17.68
C LYS A 62 22.97 -4.57 16.98
N LEU A 63 21.84 -3.93 16.61
CA LEU A 63 20.76 -4.60 15.91
C LEU A 63 21.27 -5.19 14.58
N PRO A 64 21.08 -6.49 14.32
CA PRO A 64 21.47 -7.08 13.06
C PRO A 64 20.69 -6.43 11.92
N GLN A 65 21.41 -6.01 10.88
CA GLN A 65 20.84 -5.45 9.65
C GLN A 65 20.53 -6.62 8.70
N ARG A 66 19.29 -7.09 8.73
CA ARG A 66 18.82 -8.19 7.88
C ARG A 66 18.06 -7.61 6.68
N PRO A 67 18.33 -8.11 5.47
CA PRO A 67 17.55 -7.76 4.29
C PRO A 67 16.06 -7.96 4.55
N THR A 68 15.25 -6.97 4.19
CA THR A 68 13.81 -6.98 4.42
C THR A 68 13.09 -6.50 3.17
N THR A 69 12.06 -7.21 2.75
CA THR A 69 11.17 -6.74 1.68
C THR A 69 9.76 -6.57 2.21
N CYS A 70 9.14 -5.45 1.84
CA CYS A 70 7.83 -5.04 2.33
C CYS A 70 6.77 -5.28 1.26
N PHE A 71 5.62 -5.80 1.67
CA PHE A 71 4.44 -6.01 0.84
C PHE A 71 3.25 -5.27 1.45
N SER A 72 2.21 -5.03 0.66
CA SER A 72 0.89 -4.69 1.18
C SER A 72 0.03 -5.95 1.23
N ARG A 73 -0.94 -5.97 2.13
CA ARG A 73 -1.97 -7.01 2.17
C ARG A 73 -3.16 -6.74 1.25
N SER A 74 -3.14 -5.64 0.50
CA SER A 74 -4.24 -5.28 -0.40
C SER A 74 -3.72 -4.73 -1.74
N PRO A 75 -4.34 -5.10 -2.88
CA PRO A 75 -4.00 -4.57 -4.20
C PRO A 75 -4.76 -3.29 -4.56
N ILE A 76 -5.66 -2.82 -3.69
CA ILE A 76 -6.59 -1.72 -3.99
C ILE A 76 -6.35 -0.47 -3.12
N VAL A 77 -5.16 -0.35 -2.54
CA VAL A 77 -4.78 0.80 -1.70
C VAL A 77 -4.34 1.95 -2.61
N VAL A 78 -5.21 2.94 -2.80
CA VAL A 78 -4.98 4.08 -3.72
C VAL A 78 -3.66 4.83 -3.44
N PRO A 79 -3.31 5.18 -2.18
CA PRO A 79 -2.01 5.80 -1.89
C PRO A 79 -0.80 4.94 -2.31
N MET A 80 -0.90 3.60 -2.21
CA MET A 80 0.20 2.71 -2.62
C MET A 80 0.43 2.78 -4.13
N TRP A 81 -0.66 2.84 -4.92
CA TRP A 81 -0.57 3.04 -6.37
C TRP A 81 0.07 4.38 -6.73
N ALA A 82 -0.24 5.43 -5.98
CA ALA A 82 0.35 6.75 -6.20
C ALA A 82 1.85 6.74 -5.91
N HIS A 83 2.26 6.30 -4.72
CA HIS A 83 3.64 6.41 -4.26
C HIS A 83 4.60 5.38 -4.87
N TYR A 84 4.17 4.12 -5.01
CA TYR A 84 5.07 3.02 -5.36
C TYR A 84 4.89 2.50 -6.79
N ALA A 85 3.72 2.74 -7.41
CA ALA A 85 3.43 2.34 -8.78
C ALA A 85 3.39 3.54 -9.74
N GLN A 86 4.23 4.56 -9.51
CA GLN A 86 4.44 5.69 -10.42
C GLN A 86 3.10 6.35 -10.83
N ASP A 87 2.37 6.91 -9.87
CA ASP A 87 1.08 7.58 -10.10
C ASP A 87 0.03 6.69 -10.79
N SER A 88 -0.08 5.43 -10.37
CA SER A 88 -0.96 4.40 -10.95
C SER A 88 -0.65 4.03 -12.40
N GLN A 89 0.55 4.30 -12.90
CA GLN A 89 1.01 3.88 -14.24
C GLN A 89 1.78 2.56 -14.24
N GLY A 90 2.24 2.11 -13.07
CA GLY A 90 2.97 0.87 -12.86
C GLY A 90 2.07 -0.34 -12.68
N PHE A 91 2.57 -1.31 -11.93
CA PHE A 91 1.90 -2.59 -11.69
C PHE A 91 2.11 -3.08 -10.25
N ALA A 92 1.30 -4.04 -9.83
CA ALA A 92 1.49 -4.77 -8.60
C ALA A 92 1.62 -6.26 -8.90
N ILE A 93 2.45 -6.94 -8.11
CA ILE A 93 2.69 -8.39 -8.19
C ILE A 93 2.04 -9.03 -6.98
N GLU A 94 1.12 -9.96 -7.21
CA GLU A 94 0.51 -10.78 -6.16
C GLU A 94 1.37 -12.03 -5.93
N PHE A 95 1.75 -12.27 -4.68
CA PHE A 95 2.47 -13.45 -4.25
C PHE A 95 1.61 -14.31 -3.34
N ASN A 96 1.74 -15.63 -3.48
CA ASN A 96 1.24 -16.59 -2.49
C ASN A 96 2.24 -16.71 -1.34
N GLU A 97 1.84 -16.28 -0.15
CA GLU A 97 2.71 -16.29 1.04
C GLU A 97 3.14 -17.70 1.45
N ASP A 98 2.28 -18.71 1.30
CA ASP A 98 2.63 -20.09 1.63
C ASP A 98 3.70 -20.63 0.65
N ALA A 99 3.63 -20.25 -0.62
CA ALA A 99 4.64 -20.62 -1.62
C ALA A 99 5.98 -19.90 -1.35
N LEU A 100 5.93 -18.63 -0.96
CA LEU A 100 7.12 -17.89 -0.51
C LEU A 100 7.75 -18.53 0.71
N ALA A 101 6.97 -18.83 1.76
CA ALA A 101 7.46 -19.45 2.98
C ALA A 101 8.10 -20.83 2.73
N LYS A 102 7.56 -21.61 1.78
CA LYS A 102 8.18 -22.88 1.34
C LYS A 102 9.49 -22.68 0.59
N SER A 103 9.57 -21.65 -0.24
CA SER A 103 10.77 -21.34 -1.03
C SER A 103 11.89 -20.72 -0.20
N PHE A 104 11.52 -20.06 0.91
CA PHE A 104 12.42 -19.32 1.80
C PHE A 104 12.13 -19.70 3.26
N PRO A 105 12.45 -20.94 3.68
CA PRO A 105 12.03 -21.50 4.98
C PRO A 105 12.69 -20.83 6.19
N GLU A 106 13.80 -20.13 6.00
CA GLU A 106 14.49 -19.37 7.05
C GLU A 106 14.07 -17.90 7.13
N SER A 107 13.23 -17.46 6.19
CA SER A 107 12.66 -16.13 6.20
C SER A 107 11.45 -16.05 7.14
N SER A 108 11.27 -14.89 7.78
CA SER A 108 10.15 -14.66 8.70
C SER A 108 9.20 -13.59 8.18
N PHE A 109 7.90 -13.82 8.32
CA PHE A 109 6.85 -12.86 7.96
C PHE A 109 6.23 -12.23 9.20
N GLY A 110 5.90 -10.95 9.14
CA GLY A 110 5.17 -10.27 10.21
C GLY A 110 4.34 -9.09 9.72
N ASP A 111 3.20 -8.89 10.39
CA ASP A 111 2.38 -7.68 10.24
C ASP A 111 3.04 -6.52 11.00
N ILE A 112 2.80 -5.30 10.52
CA ILE A 112 3.24 -4.09 11.21
C ILE A 112 2.27 -3.71 12.33
N ASP A 113 2.84 -3.43 13.50
CA ASP A 113 2.19 -2.80 14.63
C ASP A 113 2.27 -1.27 14.49
N TYR A 114 1.13 -0.65 14.22
CA TYR A 114 1.02 0.77 13.89
C TYR A 114 0.77 1.62 15.13
N LYS A 115 1.76 2.42 15.55
CA LYS A 115 1.71 3.20 16.80
C LYS A 115 1.90 4.70 16.56
N ASN A 116 1.30 5.54 17.41
CA ASN A 116 1.52 7.00 17.40
C ASN A 116 2.59 7.45 18.41
N THR A 117 2.88 6.59 19.38
CA THR A 117 3.78 6.88 20.49
C THR A 117 4.63 5.66 20.74
N ALA A 118 5.81 5.88 21.31
CA ALA A 118 6.67 4.77 21.64
C ALA A 118 6.03 3.83 22.67
N GLY A 119 6.33 2.54 22.55
CA GLY A 119 5.80 1.51 23.45
C GLY A 119 6.41 1.59 24.85
N ASN A 120 5.61 1.24 25.86
CA ASN A 120 6.10 0.97 27.22
C ASN A 120 6.46 -0.52 27.42
N GLU A 121 6.19 -1.37 26.42
CA GLU A 121 6.30 -2.83 26.50
C GLU A 121 7.72 -3.32 26.83
N LEU A 122 8.75 -2.60 26.34
CA LEU A 122 10.15 -2.96 26.57
C LEU A 122 10.76 -2.31 27.81
N ILE A 123 10.06 -1.38 28.48
CA ILE A 123 10.61 -0.59 29.59
C ILE A 123 11.01 -1.49 30.76
N ASP A 124 10.13 -2.38 31.20
CA ASP A 124 10.41 -3.27 32.33
C ASP A 124 11.61 -4.18 32.05
N VAL A 125 11.72 -4.69 30.82
CA VAL A 125 12.83 -5.55 30.39
C VAL A 125 14.12 -4.74 30.30
N LEU A 126 14.05 -3.49 29.81
CA LEU A 126 15.17 -2.56 29.74
C LEU A 126 15.72 -2.25 31.14
N TYR A 127 14.85 -1.91 32.09
CA TYR A 127 15.25 -1.69 33.49
C TYR A 127 15.89 -2.94 34.10
N ARG A 128 15.29 -4.12 33.90
CA ARG A 128 15.86 -5.38 34.40
C ARG A 128 17.22 -5.69 33.75
N ALA A 129 17.38 -5.45 32.46
CA ALA A 129 18.64 -5.66 31.76
C ALA A 129 19.74 -4.72 32.28
N TYR A 130 19.41 -3.45 32.49
CA TYR A 130 20.33 -2.43 32.98
C TYR A 130 20.71 -2.62 34.45
N GLU A 131 19.74 -2.78 35.35
CA GLU A 131 19.99 -2.84 36.81
C GLU A 131 20.48 -4.23 37.25
N ILE A 132 19.93 -5.32 36.69
CA ILE A 132 20.28 -6.69 37.13
C ILE A 132 21.50 -7.22 36.38
N GLY A 133 21.75 -6.77 35.14
CA GLY A 133 22.93 -7.16 34.35
C GLY A 133 23.01 -8.63 33.95
N LYS A 134 21.94 -9.43 34.15
CA LYS A 134 21.94 -10.86 33.77
C LYS A 134 21.77 -11.04 32.26
N PRO A 135 22.55 -11.91 31.61
CA PRO A 135 22.48 -12.15 30.16
C PRO A 135 21.08 -12.46 29.63
N ARG A 136 20.25 -13.16 30.41
CA ARG A 136 18.85 -13.47 30.06
C ARG A 136 18.02 -12.22 29.78
N TYR A 137 18.16 -11.16 30.58
CA TYR A 137 17.38 -9.94 30.39
C TYR A 137 17.89 -9.13 29.20
N LEU A 138 19.21 -9.13 28.96
CA LEU A 138 19.79 -8.55 27.76
C LEU A 138 19.30 -9.27 26.50
N TYR A 139 19.25 -10.61 26.51
CA TYR A 139 18.69 -11.41 25.42
C TYR A 139 17.20 -11.10 25.16
N MET A 140 16.39 -11.01 26.22
CA MET A 140 14.98 -10.62 26.11
C MET A 140 14.81 -9.20 25.53
N LEU A 141 15.64 -8.26 25.99
CA LEU A 141 15.64 -6.89 25.48
C LEU A 141 16.02 -6.87 24.00
N GLN A 142 17.11 -7.55 23.61
CA GLN A 142 17.55 -7.64 22.22
C GLN A 142 16.46 -8.20 21.31
N ASN A 143 15.79 -9.27 21.71
CA ASN A 143 14.68 -9.84 20.93
C ASN A 143 13.49 -8.89 20.81
N GLY A 144 13.15 -8.20 21.90
CA GLY A 144 12.07 -7.20 21.90
C GLY A 144 12.38 -6.01 21.00
N VAL A 145 13.60 -5.47 21.09
CA VAL A 145 14.09 -4.41 20.21
C VAL A 145 14.12 -4.86 18.75
N PHE A 146 14.56 -6.09 18.49
CA PHE A 146 14.54 -6.68 17.16
C PHE A 146 13.12 -6.75 16.61
N SER A 147 12.17 -7.30 17.36
CA SER A 147 10.78 -7.35 16.91
C SER A 147 10.22 -5.94 16.67
N ALA A 148 10.46 -5.00 17.58
CA ALA A 148 9.93 -3.65 17.47
C ALA A 148 10.53 -2.90 16.29
N ALA A 149 11.84 -2.98 16.05
CA ALA A 149 12.52 -2.30 14.96
C ALA A 149 12.07 -2.80 13.58
N TYR A 150 11.74 -4.08 13.45
CA TYR A 150 11.28 -4.64 12.18
C TYR A 150 9.78 -4.54 11.98
N TYR A 151 8.97 -4.54 13.04
CA TYR A 151 7.52 -4.65 12.92
C TYR A 151 6.74 -3.48 13.54
N THR A 152 7.37 -2.34 13.81
CA THR A 152 6.66 -1.14 14.28
C THR A 152 6.78 -0.01 13.27
N LYS A 153 5.69 0.72 13.04
CA LYS A 153 5.66 1.89 12.17
C LYS A 153 4.71 2.96 12.68
N ALA A 154 4.91 4.21 12.30
CA ALA A 154 4.00 5.27 12.71
C ALA A 154 2.58 5.02 12.15
N LYS A 155 1.55 5.27 12.96
CA LYS A 155 0.15 4.98 12.60
C LYS A 155 -0.35 5.72 11.36
N CYS A 156 0.25 6.86 11.04
CA CYS A 156 -0.05 7.59 9.80
C CYS A 156 0.23 6.75 8.54
N TRP A 157 1.07 5.72 8.61
CA TRP A 157 1.35 4.77 7.53
C TRP A 157 0.44 3.52 7.54
N SER A 158 -0.55 3.43 8.45
CA SER A 158 -1.41 2.24 8.58
C SER A 158 -2.21 1.90 7.33
N TYR A 159 -2.41 2.86 6.42
CA TYR A 159 -3.05 2.62 5.14
C TYR A 159 -2.25 1.68 4.22
N GLU A 160 -0.92 1.56 4.40
CA GLU A 160 -0.09 0.68 3.56
C GLU A 160 -0.44 -0.80 3.76
N LEU A 161 -1.06 -1.16 4.90
CA LEU A 161 -1.39 -2.53 5.29
C LEU A 161 -0.16 -3.44 5.14
N GLU A 162 0.97 -2.95 5.65
CA GLU A 162 2.30 -3.49 5.38
C GLU A 162 2.49 -4.85 6.07
N ARG A 163 3.11 -5.76 5.34
CA ARG A 163 3.57 -7.06 5.80
C ARG A 163 5.01 -7.24 5.36
N ARG A 164 5.92 -7.47 6.31
CA ARG A 164 7.37 -7.58 6.05
C ARG A 164 7.81 -9.02 6.01
N MET A 165 8.72 -9.30 5.10
CA MET A 165 9.50 -10.54 5.05
C MET A 165 10.96 -10.20 5.35
N ILE A 166 11.48 -10.73 6.45
CA ILE A 166 12.91 -10.64 6.82
C ILE A 166 13.61 -11.84 6.20
N VAL A 167 14.64 -11.58 5.41
CA VAL A 167 15.33 -12.57 4.59
C VAL A 167 16.75 -12.76 5.11
N PRO A 168 17.22 -14.00 5.30
CA PRO A 168 18.61 -14.29 5.58
C PRO A 168 19.53 -13.78 4.47
N PRO A 169 20.71 -13.21 4.78
CA PRO A 169 21.64 -12.71 3.75
C PRO A 169 22.03 -13.75 2.68
N LYS A 170 22.06 -15.03 3.03
CA LYS A 170 22.37 -16.13 2.09
C LYS A 170 21.29 -16.37 1.02
N GLU A 171 20.07 -15.90 1.25
CA GLU A 171 18.94 -15.97 0.30
C GLU A 171 18.85 -14.68 -0.54
N THR A 172 19.85 -13.80 -0.44
CA THR A 172 19.94 -12.55 -1.18
C THR A 172 21.23 -12.47 -1.98
N ARG A 173 21.25 -11.62 -2.99
CA ARG A 173 22.46 -11.24 -3.73
C ARG A 173 22.63 -9.73 -3.75
N LEU A 174 23.88 -9.29 -3.87
CA LEU A 174 24.23 -7.89 -4.05
C LEU A 174 24.35 -7.59 -5.54
N ASP A 175 23.79 -6.46 -5.96
CA ASP A 175 23.98 -5.87 -7.27
C ASP A 175 24.34 -4.39 -7.08
N GLY A 176 25.64 -4.10 -7.12
CA GLY A 176 26.18 -2.82 -6.67
C GLY A 176 25.87 -2.55 -5.19
N SER A 177 25.16 -1.46 -4.91
CA SER A 177 24.71 -1.10 -3.56
C SER A 177 23.32 -1.63 -3.20
N ILE A 178 22.67 -2.37 -4.09
CA ILE A 178 21.30 -2.83 -3.93
C ILE A 178 21.30 -4.30 -3.51
N VAL A 179 20.50 -4.62 -2.49
CA VAL A 179 20.23 -6.00 -2.07
C VAL A 179 19.01 -6.50 -2.82
N LEU A 180 19.16 -7.64 -3.49
CA LEU A 180 18.13 -8.26 -4.30
C LEU A 180 17.84 -9.68 -3.82
N MET A 181 16.60 -10.10 -4.03
CA MET A 181 16.10 -11.44 -3.72
C MET A 181 15.39 -11.95 -4.97
N ASP A 182 15.82 -13.11 -5.49
CA ASP A 182 15.24 -13.70 -6.69
C ASP A 182 14.18 -14.72 -6.28
N VAL A 183 12.90 -14.36 -6.45
CA VAL A 183 11.75 -15.16 -6.05
C VAL A 183 11.35 -16.11 -7.18
N PRO A 184 11.20 -17.43 -6.95
CA PRO A 184 10.72 -18.34 -7.99
C PRO A 184 9.37 -17.91 -8.56
N LYS A 185 9.20 -17.97 -9.89
CA LYS A 185 7.94 -17.57 -10.54
C LYS A 185 6.70 -18.30 -10.01
N ALA A 186 6.87 -19.52 -9.51
CA ALA A 186 5.80 -20.31 -8.89
C ALA A 186 5.18 -19.66 -7.64
N CYS A 187 5.84 -18.66 -7.05
CA CYS A 187 5.28 -17.89 -5.94
C CYS A 187 4.34 -16.76 -6.40
N VAL A 188 4.34 -16.42 -7.70
CA VAL A 188 3.53 -15.34 -8.26
C VAL A 188 2.17 -15.89 -8.68
N SER A 189 1.10 -15.30 -8.14
CA SER A 189 -0.28 -15.70 -8.41
C SER A 189 -0.95 -14.82 -9.46
N ALA A 190 -0.61 -13.52 -9.49
CA ALA A 190 -1.17 -12.58 -10.44
C ALA A 190 -0.28 -11.34 -10.67
N LEU A 191 -0.46 -10.71 -11.83
CA LEU A 191 0.00 -9.35 -12.11
C LEU A 191 -1.21 -8.41 -12.27
N ILE A 192 -1.09 -7.21 -11.70
CA ILE A 192 -2.16 -6.23 -11.65
C ILE A 192 -1.63 -4.93 -12.25
N CYS A 193 -2.27 -4.40 -13.29
CA CYS A 193 -1.87 -3.16 -13.94
C CYS A 193 -2.62 -1.96 -13.37
N GLY A 194 -1.92 -0.83 -13.20
CA GLY A 194 -2.49 0.39 -12.64
C GLY A 194 -3.53 1.06 -13.55
N SER A 195 -4.42 1.86 -12.95
CA SER A 195 -5.55 2.48 -13.66
C SER A 195 -5.17 3.55 -14.68
N ARG A 196 -3.94 4.06 -14.63
CA ARG A 196 -3.38 5.07 -15.55
C ARG A 196 -2.28 4.49 -16.44
N ALA A 197 -2.09 3.17 -16.44
CA ALA A 197 -1.12 2.52 -17.30
C ALA A 197 -1.42 2.78 -18.78
N SER A 198 -0.38 3.03 -19.57
CA SER A 198 -0.51 3.17 -21.02
C SER A 198 -0.86 1.83 -21.67
N GLU A 199 -1.37 1.84 -22.90
CA GLU A 199 -1.62 0.60 -23.63
C GLU A 199 -0.36 -0.26 -23.80
N GLN A 200 0.80 0.38 -23.98
CA GLN A 200 2.07 -0.32 -24.07
C GLN A 200 2.41 -1.02 -22.75
N THR A 201 2.21 -0.34 -21.61
CA THR A 201 2.42 -0.92 -20.28
C THR A 201 1.48 -2.09 -20.05
N ILE A 202 0.19 -1.92 -20.36
CA ILE A 202 -0.82 -2.98 -20.21
C ILE A 202 -0.41 -4.22 -21.01
N ARG A 203 -0.02 -4.05 -22.28
CA ARG A 203 0.47 -5.16 -23.12
C ARG A 203 1.72 -5.81 -22.55
N ALA A 204 2.69 -5.02 -22.09
CA ALA A 204 3.94 -5.53 -21.54
C ALA A 204 3.72 -6.36 -20.26
N VAL A 205 2.91 -5.84 -19.32
CA VAL A 205 2.58 -6.56 -18.07
C VAL A 205 1.74 -7.80 -18.37
N ARG A 206 0.82 -7.74 -19.33
CA ARG A 206 0.03 -8.91 -19.75
C ARG A 206 0.91 -10.02 -20.33
N ASN A 207 1.82 -9.68 -21.24
CA ASN A 207 2.77 -10.65 -21.80
C ASN A 207 3.61 -11.30 -20.69
N LYS A 208 4.02 -10.53 -19.67
CA LYS A 208 4.71 -11.09 -18.50
C LYS A 208 3.83 -12.01 -17.66
N ALA A 209 2.55 -11.71 -17.49
CA ALA A 209 1.63 -12.60 -16.80
C ALA A 209 1.47 -13.93 -17.55
N ASP A 210 1.38 -13.87 -18.88
CA ASP A 210 1.32 -15.05 -19.75
C ASP A 210 2.61 -15.88 -19.69
N ASP A 211 3.79 -15.24 -19.73
CA ASP A 211 5.10 -15.90 -19.58
C ASP A 211 5.26 -16.63 -18.22
N LEU A 212 4.70 -16.04 -17.16
CA LEU A 212 4.70 -16.62 -15.82
C LEU A 212 3.63 -17.70 -15.64
N GLY A 213 2.59 -17.69 -16.48
CA GLY A 213 1.41 -18.54 -16.33
C GLY A 213 0.53 -18.14 -15.15
N CYS A 214 0.47 -16.85 -14.83
CA CYS A 214 -0.30 -16.32 -13.70
C CYS A 214 -1.49 -15.45 -14.16
N SER A 215 -2.40 -15.12 -13.25
CA SER A 215 -3.57 -14.28 -13.56
C SER A 215 -3.18 -12.85 -13.92
N TYR A 216 -4.02 -12.16 -14.69
CA TYR A 216 -3.85 -10.75 -15.05
C TYR A 216 -5.10 -9.93 -14.71
N TYR A 217 -4.89 -8.75 -14.12
CA TYR A 217 -5.96 -7.81 -13.79
C TYR A 217 -5.58 -6.36 -14.13
N ASP A 218 -6.58 -5.54 -14.42
CA ASP A 218 -6.47 -4.09 -14.52
C ASP A 218 -7.21 -3.43 -13.36
N VAL A 219 -6.60 -2.41 -12.73
CA VAL A 219 -7.29 -1.57 -11.74
C VAL A 219 -8.24 -0.60 -12.43
N LYS A 220 -9.47 -0.53 -11.94
CA LYS A 220 -10.49 0.42 -12.38
C LYS A 220 -11.00 1.23 -11.20
N ILE A 221 -11.07 2.54 -11.38
CA ILE A 221 -11.66 3.45 -10.39
C ILE A 221 -13.16 3.55 -10.67
N GLY A 222 -13.97 3.29 -9.65
CA GLY A 222 -15.42 3.37 -9.73
C GLY A 222 -15.91 4.83 -9.86
N LYS A 223 -17.11 5.02 -10.41
CA LYS A 223 -17.77 6.34 -10.44
C LYS A 223 -18.59 6.57 -9.17
N THR A 224 -19.11 5.51 -8.55
CA THR A 224 -19.94 5.60 -7.34
C THR A 224 -19.17 5.25 -6.06
N SER A 225 -18.02 4.59 -6.19
CA SER A 225 -17.18 4.18 -5.06
C SER A 225 -15.74 4.64 -5.23
N PRO A 226 -15.10 5.19 -4.18
CA PRO A 226 -13.67 5.50 -4.20
C PRO A 226 -12.81 4.23 -4.09
N ILE A 227 -13.40 3.09 -3.72
CA ILE A 227 -12.70 1.81 -3.63
C ILE A 227 -12.53 1.26 -5.05
N PRO A 228 -11.29 1.05 -5.52
CA PRO A 228 -11.03 0.47 -6.82
C PRO A 228 -11.58 -0.95 -6.94
N HIS A 229 -11.94 -1.34 -8.15
CA HIS A 229 -12.26 -2.72 -8.51
C HIS A 229 -11.27 -3.19 -9.59
N LEU A 230 -11.29 -4.48 -9.87
CA LEU A 230 -10.40 -5.11 -10.82
C LEU A 230 -11.18 -5.62 -12.03
N SER A 231 -10.54 -5.67 -13.19
CA SER A 231 -11.10 -6.31 -14.38
C SER A 231 -10.10 -7.23 -15.04
N SER A 232 -10.54 -8.38 -15.58
CA SER A 232 -9.68 -9.22 -16.42
C SER A 232 -9.55 -8.67 -17.84
N GLY A 233 -8.58 -9.20 -18.60
CA GLY A 233 -8.47 -8.92 -20.04
C GLY A 233 -9.69 -9.34 -20.86
N THR A 234 -10.54 -10.23 -20.34
CA THR A 234 -11.80 -10.70 -20.95
C THR A 234 -13.01 -9.82 -20.58
N GLY A 235 -12.84 -8.82 -19.71
CA GLY A 235 -13.91 -7.91 -19.28
C GLY A 235 -14.74 -8.42 -18.09
N GLU A 236 -14.30 -9.48 -17.42
CA GLU A 236 -14.90 -9.93 -16.16
C GLU A 236 -14.50 -8.99 -15.02
N VAL A 237 -15.38 -8.85 -14.04
CA VAL A 237 -15.24 -7.88 -12.95
C VAL A 237 -14.90 -8.60 -11.66
N PHE A 238 -13.91 -8.08 -10.94
CA PHE A 238 -13.43 -8.65 -9.68
C PHE A 238 -13.40 -7.58 -8.58
N ILE A 239 -13.57 -8.04 -7.34
CA ILE A 239 -13.46 -7.24 -6.12
C ILE A 239 -12.44 -7.89 -5.19
N PHE A 240 -11.81 -7.08 -4.35
CA PHE A 240 -10.98 -7.57 -3.26
C PHE A 240 -11.82 -7.59 -1.98
N ASP A 241 -11.95 -8.75 -1.34
CA ASP A 241 -12.77 -8.94 -0.14
C ASP A 241 -12.02 -8.69 1.18
N GLY A 242 -10.73 -8.35 1.10
CA GLY A 242 -9.83 -8.21 2.25
C GLY A 242 -8.82 -9.34 2.37
N ALA A 243 -9.01 -10.45 1.65
CA ALA A 243 -8.11 -11.61 1.65
C ALA A 243 -7.73 -12.08 0.25
N ALA A 244 -8.66 -12.04 -0.71
CA ALA A 244 -8.44 -12.53 -2.06
C ALA A 244 -9.19 -11.70 -3.11
N ILE A 245 -8.77 -11.85 -4.36
CA ILE A 245 -9.46 -11.31 -5.53
C ILE A 245 -10.57 -12.30 -5.91
N LEU A 246 -11.82 -11.84 -5.85
CA LEU A 246 -13.01 -12.65 -6.14
C LEU A 246 -13.78 -12.08 -7.32
N GLN A 247 -14.32 -12.97 -8.14
CA GLN A 247 -15.19 -12.57 -9.24
C GLN A 247 -16.50 -11.98 -8.68
N SER A 248 -16.87 -10.80 -9.17
CA SER A 248 -18.13 -10.18 -8.83
C SER A 248 -19.26 -10.78 -9.68
N SER A 249 -20.30 -11.25 -9.01
CA SER A 249 -21.53 -11.70 -9.67
C SER A 249 -22.45 -10.54 -10.08
N ARG A 250 -22.17 -9.31 -9.62
CA ARG A 250 -23.04 -8.14 -9.84
C ARG A 250 -22.23 -6.91 -10.19
N TYR A 251 -22.45 -6.40 -11.39
CA TYR A 251 -21.80 -5.22 -11.91
C TYR A 251 -22.73 -4.45 -12.84
N CYS A 252 -22.44 -3.17 -13.03
CA CYS A 252 -23.15 -2.28 -13.91
C CYS A 252 -23.05 -2.80 -15.35
N ALA A 253 -24.19 -2.93 -16.03
CA ALA A 253 -24.21 -3.39 -17.42
C ALA A 253 -23.42 -2.47 -18.37
N SER A 254 -23.37 -1.16 -18.08
CA SER A 254 -22.69 -0.14 -18.87
C SER A 254 -21.21 0.02 -18.48
N CYS A 255 -20.91 0.47 -17.26
CA CYS A 255 -19.53 0.80 -16.87
C CYS A 255 -18.76 -0.35 -16.19
N LYS A 256 -19.39 -1.52 -16.00
CA LYS A 256 -18.81 -2.70 -15.33
C LYS A 256 -18.41 -2.48 -13.87
N GLU A 257 -18.79 -1.37 -13.25
CA GLU A 257 -18.56 -1.13 -11.82
C GLU A 257 -19.37 -2.10 -10.94
N PRO A 258 -18.78 -2.72 -9.90
CA PRO A 258 -19.51 -3.60 -8.98
C PRO A 258 -20.70 -2.91 -8.30
N LEU A 259 -21.82 -3.63 -8.17
CA LEU A 259 -23.05 -3.09 -7.57
C LEU A 259 -23.39 -3.77 -6.24
N LYS A 260 -23.78 -2.97 -5.24
CA LYS A 260 -24.27 -3.47 -3.94
C LYS A 260 -25.75 -3.86 -3.94
N GLY A 261 -26.53 -3.39 -4.93
CA GLY A 261 -27.97 -3.57 -5.02
C GLY A 261 -28.44 -4.54 -6.09
N ARG A 262 -29.76 -4.56 -6.35
CA ARG A 262 -30.39 -5.33 -7.45
C ARG A 262 -30.48 -4.56 -8.78
N ALA A 263 -30.05 -3.29 -8.79
CA ALA A 263 -30.08 -2.47 -9.99
C ALA A 263 -29.17 -3.05 -11.08
N LYS A 264 -29.53 -2.87 -12.36
CA LYS A 264 -28.71 -3.29 -13.51
C LYS A 264 -27.65 -2.25 -13.88
N LEU A 265 -27.85 -0.99 -13.50
CA LEU A 265 -26.98 0.14 -13.79
C LEU A 265 -26.58 0.84 -12.49
N CYS A 266 -25.38 1.41 -12.43
CA CYS A 266 -24.96 2.25 -11.31
C CYS A 266 -25.69 3.61 -11.33
N ALA A 267 -25.67 4.35 -10.22
CA ALA A 267 -26.38 5.63 -10.09
C ALA A 267 -26.06 6.62 -11.22
N TRP A 268 -24.81 6.68 -11.67
CA TRP A 268 -24.41 7.54 -12.80
C TRP A 268 -24.86 7.02 -14.16
N CYS A 269 -24.85 5.70 -14.37
CA CYS A 269 -25.28 5.10 -15.64
C CYS A 269 -26.81 5.04 -15.79
N GLN A 270 -27.57 5.33 -14.74
CA GLN A 270 -29.02 5.50 -14.78
C GLN A 270 -29.45 6.88 -15.27
N ILE A 271 -28.49 7.83 -15.41
CA ILE A 271 -28.79 9.17 -15.92
C ILE A 271 -29.11 9.06 -17.41
N GLU A 272 -30.30 9.54 -17.76
CA GLU A 272 -30.83 9.58 -19.12
C GLU A 272 -30.90 11.04 -19.60
N GLU A 273 -31.14 11.24 -20.89
CA GLU A 273 -31.17 12.58 -21.52
C GLU A 273 -32.18 13.52 -20.82
N PHE A 274 -33.36 13.03 -20.45
CA PHE A 274 -34.35 13.87 -19.75
C PHE A 274 -33.86 14.34 -18.37
N HIS A 275 -33.07 13.52 -17.66
CA HIS A 275 -32.48 13.92 -16.38
C HIS A 275 -31.44 15.02 -16.59
N GLN A 276 -30.66 14.92 -17.68
CA GLN A 276 -29.68 15.94 -18.04
C GLN A 276 -30.38 17.25 -18.40
N LEU A 277 -31.33 17.24 -19.32
CA LEU A 277 -32.10 18.44 -19.70
C LEU A 277 -32.76 19.11 -18.50
N ASN A 278 -33.43 18.35 -17.64
CA ASN A 278 -34.03 18.89 -16.42
C ASN A 278 -32.97 19.46 -15.44
N ALA A 279 -31.77 18.88 -15.36
CA ALA A 279 -30.69 19.43 -14.55
C ALA A 279 -30.12 20.72 -15.16
N GLU A 280 -30.04 20.81 -16.49
CA GLU A 280 -29.61 22.02 -17.20
C GLU A 280 -30.59 23.18 -17.02
N GLU A 281 -31.90 22.93 -17.17
CA GLU A 281 -32.97 23.90 -16.95
C GLU A 281 -33.02 24.40 -15.50
N ARG A 282 -32.76 23.51 -14.54
CA ARG A 282 -32.76 23.85 -13.11
C ARG A 282 -31.44 24.46 -12.62
N ASN A 283 -30.39 24.48 -13.44
CA ASN A 283 -29.12 25.06 -13.05
C ASN A 283 -29.18 26.59 -13.17
N THR A 284 -29.54 27.24 -12.07
CA THR A 284 -29.67 28.70 -12.01
C THR A 284 -28.38 29.43 -12.36
N PHE A 285 -27.20 28.86 -12.12
CA PHE A 285 -25.94 29.47 -12.56
C PHE A 285 -25.81 29.49 -14.09
N ARG A 286 -26.29 28.46 -14.79
CA ARG A 286 -26.38 28.52 -16.26
C ARG A 286 -27.36 29.59 -16.71
N MET A 287 -28.52 29.73 -16.05
CA MET A 287 -29.49 30.78 -16.36
C MET A 287 -28.91 32.19 -16.18
N LEU A 288 -28.25 32.44 -15.04
CA LEU A 288 -27.57 33.70 -14.75
C LEU A 288 -26.42 33.96 -15.72
N SER A 289 -25.72 32.91 -16.16
CA SER A 289 -24.66 33.01 -17.16
C SER A 289 -25.23 33.44 -18.52
N HIS A 290 -26.33 32.83 -18.96
CA HIS A 290 -27.03 33.23 -20.19
C HIS A 290 -27.57 34.66 -20.12
N ALA A 291 -27.99 35.12 -18.94
CA ALA A 291 -28.41 36.51 -18.70
C ALA A 291 -27.23 37.49 -18.55
N GLY A 292 -25.97 37.03 -18.58
CA GLY A 292 -24.79 37.87 -18.46
C GLY A 292 -24.48 38.41 -17.07
N ILE A 293 -25.14 37.91 -16.02
CA ILE A 293 -25.08 38.44 -14.65
C ILE A 293 -24.43 37.48 -13.63
N LEU A 294 -23.97 36.30 -14.07
CA LEU A 294 -23.39 35.29 -13.18
C LEU A 294 -22.17 35.80 -12.41
N GLU A 295 -21.25 36.51 -13.08
CA GLU A 295 -20.00 36.98 -12.45
C GLU A 295 -20.29 38.00 -11.34
N GLU A 296 -21.20 38.95 -11.59
CA GLU A 296 -21.62 39.94 -10.59
C GLU A 296 -22.31 39.26 -9.40
N TYR A 297 -23.19 38.28 -9.66
CA TYR A 297 -23.84 37.51 -8.61
C TYR A 297 -22.82 36.75 -7.75
N ILE A 298 -21.87 36.04 -8.36
CA ILE A 298 -20.82 35.31 -7.63
C ILE A 298 -19.96 36.28 -6.82
N LYS A 299 -19.59 37.43 -7.39
CA LYS A 299 -18.84 38.47 -6.68
C LYS A 299 -19.61 38.97 -5.45
N GLY A 300 -20.89 39.30 -5.60
CA GLY A 300 -21.74 39.71 -4.48
C GLY A 300 -21.83 38.65 -3.37
N MET A 301 -21.99 37.37 -3.73
CA MET A 301 -22.01 36.27 -2.75
C MET A 301 -20.66 36.10 -2.04
N ASN A 302 -19.54 36.26 -2.75
CA ASN A 302 -18.20 36.23 -2.17
C ASN A 302 -17.95 37.40 -1.21
N ASP A 303 -18.42 38.61 -1.56
CA ASP A 303 -18.31 39.81 -0.73
C ASP A 303 -19.12 39.65 0.58
N ILE A 304 -20.33 39.08 0.52
CA ILE A 304 -21.13 38.76 1.71
C ILE A 304 -20.41 37.73 2.60
N THR A 305 -19.91 36.65 1.98
CA THR A 305 -19.24 35.56 2.69
C THR A 305 -17.94 36.02 3.37
N SER A 306 -17.16 36.86 2.68
CA SER A 306 -15.91 37.42 3.21
C SER A 306 -16.16 38.50 4.26
N GLY A 307 -17.22 39.30 4.12
CA GLY A 307 -17.67 40.26 5.14
C GLY A 307 -18.10 39.59 6.45
N HIS A 308 -18.80 38.44 6.38
CA HIS A 308 -19.16 37.66 7.57
C HIS A 308 -17.94 37.07 8.29
N ARG A 309 -16.89 36.68 7.57
CA ARG A 309 -15.63 36.20 8.18
C ARG A 309 -14.85 37.28 8.90
N LYS A 310 -15.00 38.56 8.53
CA LYS A 310 -14.33 39.69 9.21
C LYS A 310 -15.04 40.15 10.48
N ASN A 311 -16.34 39.87 10.61
CA ASN A 311 -17.15 40.26 11.78
C ASN A 311 -17.35 39.12 12.81
N GLY A 312 -16.73 37.96 12.58
CA GLY A 312 -16.87 36.74 13.41
C GLY A 312 -15.58 36.30 14.13
N THR A 313 -14.54 37.15 14.16
CA THR A 313 -13.33 37.04 14.98
C THR A 313 -13.25 38.25 15.89
#